data_AF-A0A0F9VML1-F1
#
_entry.id   AF-A0A0F9VML1-F1
#
_cell.length_a   1.000
_cell.length_b   1.000
_cell.length_c   1.000
_cell.angle_alpha   90.00
_cell.angle_beta   90.00
_cell.angle_gamma   90.00
#
_symmetry.space_group_name_H-M   'P 1'
#
loop_
_entity.id
_entity.type
_entity.pdbx_description
1 polymer ?
#
loop_
_entity_poly.entity_id
_entity_poly.type
_entity_poly.pdbx_seq_one_letter_code
_entity_poly.pdbx_strand_id
1 'polypeptide(L)' 'MRIPIIYKVIHQKFQERADEQLIKIIEARYIISVCFRVKRKLVGRILTDMKHWNLIKFHNGKFVRVLGNSL' A
#
# COMPACT_ATOMS: atom_id res chain seq x y z
N MET A 1 18.33 4.85 2.96
CA MET A 1 17.29 5.50 3.79
C MET A 1 16.39 4.40 4.34
N ARG A 2 16.10 4.36 5.65
CA ARG A 2 15.40 3.23 6.29
C ARG A 2 13.88 3.39 6.16
N ILE A 3 13.21 2.43 5.51
CA ILE A 3 11.75 2.42 5.38
C ILE A 3 11.14 2.13 6.76
N PRO A 4 10.22 2.97 7.27
CA PRO A 4 9.60 2.73 8.57
C PRO A 4 8.80 1.42 8.60
N ILE A 5 8.85 0.72 9.73
CA ILE A 5 8.28 -0.63 9.92
C ILE A 5 6.81 -0.68 9.47
N ILE A 6 6.03 0.35 9.78
CA ILE A 6 4.61 0.40 9.43
C ILE A 6 4.36 0.23 7.93
N TYR A 7 5.20 0.82 7.06
CA TYR A 7 5.05 0.68 5.61
C TYR A 7 5.43 -0.71 5.13
N LYS A 8 6.41 -1.37 5.78
CA LYS A 8 6.77 -2.76 5.49
C LYS A 8 5.60 -3.71 5.80
N VAL A 9 4.95 -3.53 6.95
CA VAL A 9 3.81 -4.37 7.36
C VAL A 9 2.59 -4.15 6.47
N ILE A 10 2.29 -2.89 6.11
CA ILE A 10 1.21 -2.59 5.14
C ILE A 10 1.54 -3.21 3.78
N HIS A 11 2.78 -3.09 3.31
CA HIS A 11 3.23 -3.66 2.05
C HIS A 11 3.09 -5.19 2.02
N GLN A 12 3.52 -5.87 3.08
CA GLN A 12 3.32 -7.31 3.23
C GLN A 12 1.84 -7.69 3.16
N LYS A 13 0.97 -6.92 3.82
CA LYS A 13 -0.48 -7.16 3.74
C LYS A 13 -1.05 -6.94 2.34
N PHE A 14 -0.48 -6.01 1.58
CA PHE A 14 -0.84 -5.84 0.17
C PHE A 14 -0.36 -7.02 -0.67
N GLN A 15 0.83 -7.56 -0.43
CA GLN A 15 1.34 -8.75 -1.12
C GLN A 15 0.45 -9.98 -0.89
N GLU A 16 -0.02 -10.18 0.34
CA GLU A 16 -0.93 -11.28 0.69
C GLU A 16 -2.31 -11.18 0.02
N ARG A 17 -2.74 -9.97 -0.36
CA ARG A 17 -4.08 -9.70 -0.90
C ARG A 17 -4.09 -9.42 -2.39
N ALA A 18 -2.94 -9.12 -2.97
CA ALA A 18 -2.83 -8.79 -4.37
C ALA A 18 -3.04 -10.03 -5.25
N ASP A 19 -3.88 -9.87 -6.26
CA ASP A 19 -4.03 -10.84 -7.34
C ASP A 19 -3.17 -10.36 -8.51
N GLU A 20 -2.27 -11.20 -9.01
CA GLU A 20 -1.27 -10.82 -10.02
C GLU A 20 -0.52 -9.50 -9.70
N GLN A 21 -0.17 -9.28 -8.42
CA GLN A 21 0.46 -8.06 -7.90
C GLN A 21 -0.42 -6.79 -7.97
N LEU A 22 -1.71 -6.91 -8.27
CA LEU A 22 -2.65 -5.80 -8.30
C LEU A 22 -3.63 -5.87 -7.13
N ILE A 23 -3.90 -4.73 -6.52
CA ILE A 23 -4.96 -4.55 -5.54
C ILE A 23 -5.83 -3.37 -5.95
N LYS A 24 -7.16 -3.49 -5.80
CA LYS A 24 -8.07 -2.37 -6.08
C LYS A 24 -7.78 -1.22 -5.12
N ILE A 25 -7.80 0.02 -5.61
CA ILE A 25 -7.48 1.20 -4.79
C ILE A 25 -8.41 1.35 -3.57
N ILE A 26 -9.67 0.92 -3.71
CA ILE A 26 -10.65 0.91 -2.62
C ILE A 26 -10.25 -0.10 -1.55
N GLU A 27 -9.77 -1.28 -1.95
CA GLU A 27 -9.32 -2.33 -1.05
C GLU A 27 -8.02 -1.94 -0.34
N ALA A 28 -7.05 -1.37 -1.06
CA ALA A 28 -5.83 -0.81 -0.46
C ALA A 28 -6.16 0.25 0.60
N ARG A 29 -7.12 1.14 0.31
CA ARG A 29 -7.60 2.13 1.28
C ARG A 29 -8.26 1.48 2.49
N TYR A 30 -9.10 0.46 2.27
CA TYR A 30 -9.76 -0.31 3.33
C TYR A 30 -8.74 -0.98 4.25
N ILE A 31 -7.74 -1.68 3.70
CA ILE A 31 -6.69 -2.35 4.48
C ILE A 31 -5.98 -1.32 5.38
N ILE A 32 -5.53 -0.19 4.82
CA ILE A 32 -4.84 0.84 5.60
C ILE A 32 -5.77 1.40 6.70
N SER A 33 -7.02 1.74 6.38
CA SER A 33 -7.90 2.38 7.35
C SER A 33 -8.40 1.44 8.44
N VAL A 34 -8.77 0.21 8.07
CA VAL A 34 -9.45 -0.74 8.95
C VAL A 34 -8.45 -1.68 9.63
N CYS A 35 -7.60 -2.36 8.85
CA CYS A 35 -6.65 -3.32 9.41
C CYS A 35 -5.57 -2.64 10.26
N PHE A 36 -5.18 -1.40 9.92
CA PHE A 36 -4.17 -0.64 10.65
C PHE A 36 -4.73 0.53 11.47
N ARG A 37 -6.06 0.65 11.58
CA ARG A 37 -6.77 1.70 12.35
C ARG A 37 -6.31 3.13 12.02
N VAL A 38 -6.00 3.38 10.75
CA VAL A 38 -5.56 4.71 10.28
C VAL A 38 -6.75 5.58 9.91
N LYS A 39 -6.77 6.83 10.39
CA LYS A 39 -7.78 7.82 10.02
C LYS A 39 -7.80 8.03 8.50
N ARG A 40 -9.00 8.09 7.90
CA ARG A 40 -9.21 8.25 6.45
C ARG A 40 -8.37 9.38 5.82
N LYS A 41 -8.19 10.50 6.54
CA LYS A 41 -7.36 11.64 6.11
C LYS A 41 -5.87 11.32 5.90
N LEU A 42 -5.34 10.29 6.57
CA LEU A 42 -3.94 9.86 6.49
C LEU A 42 -3.71 8.75 5.45
N VAL A 43 -4.76 8.05 5.03
CA VAL A 43 -4.65 6.92 4.08
C VAL A 43 -4.02 7.37 2.76
N GLY A 44 -4.46 8.51 2.23
CA GLY A 44 -3.90 9.06 0.99
C GLY A 44 -2.41 9.37 1.11
N ARG A 45 -1.99 9.95 2.26
CA ARG A 45 -0.59 10.23 2.55
C ARG A 45 0.23 8.95 2.61
N ILE A 46 -0.26 7.91 3.30
CA ILE A 46 0.42 6.61 3.37
C ILE A 46 0.63 6.01 1.98
N LEU A 47 -0.39 6.02 1.12
CA LEU A 47 -0.24 5.52 -0.26
C LEU A 47 0.79 6.33 -1.06
N THR A 48 0.80 7.65 -0.91
CA THR A 48 1.82 8.51 -1.54
C THR A 48 3.22 8.20 -1.02
N ASP A 49 3.38 8.04 0.29
CA ASP A 49 4.66 7.67 0.90
C ASP A 49 5.13 6.30 0.39
N MET A 50 4.24 5.29 0.37
CA MET A 50 4.58 3.96 -0.16
C MET A 50 5.01 4.00 -1.63
N LYS A 51 4.39 4.86 -2.45
CA LYS A 51 4.84 5.10 -3.82
C LYS A 51 6.24 5.73 -3.84
N HIS A 52 6.48 6.73 -2.99
CA HIS A 52 7.79 7.38 -2.88
C HIS A 52 8.89 6.39 -2.49
N TRP A 53 8.56 5.41 -1.63
CA TRP A 53 9.45 4.32 -1.23
C TRP A 53 9.58 3.19 -2.25
N ASN A 54 8.99 3.30 -3.45
CA ASN A 54 8.97 2.24 -4.47
C ASN A 54 8.42 0.89 -3.94
N LEU A 55 7.44 0.95 -3.04
CA LEU A 55 6.70 -0.23 -2.58
C LEU A 55 5.48 -0.49 -3.47
N ILE A 56 4.92 0.57 -4.06
CA ILE A 56 3.74 0.47 -4.91
C ILE A 56 3.82 1.40 -6.12
N LYS A 57 3.00 1.14 -7.14
CA LYS A 57 2.66 2.07 -8.22
C LYS A 57 1.16 2.21 -8.37
N PHE A 58 0.66 3.39 -8.68
CA PHE A 58 -0.74 3.55 -9.10
C PHE A 58 -0.89 3.08 -10.54
N HIS A 59 -1.94 2.30 -10.81
CA HIS A 59 -2.22 1.73 -12.13
C HIS A 59 -3.65 2.08 -12.54
N ASN A 60 -3.77 2.81 -13.65
CA ASN A 60 -5.04 3.24 -14.27
C ASN A 60 -6.03 3.93 -13.31
N GLY A 61 -5.53 4.58 -12.25
CA GLY A 61 -6.33 5.27 -11.22
C GLY A 61 -7.23 4.38 -10.35
N LYS A 62 -7.36 3.10 -10.70
CA LYS A 62 -8.27 2.13 -10.07
C LYS A 62 -7.55 1.06 -9.28
N PHE A 63 -6.27 0.85 -9.56
CA PHE A 63 -5.46 -0.19 -8.94
C PHE A 63 -4.17 0.37 -8.35
N VAL A 64 -3.63 -0.38 -7.41
CA VAL A 64 -2.30 -0.25 -6.87
C VAL A 64 -1.55 -1.51 -7.26
N ARG A 65 -0.45 -1.38 -7.99
CA ARG A 65 0.49 -2.46 -8.25
C ARG A 65 1.47 -2.54 -7.08
N VAL A 66 1.53 -3.69 -6.44
CA VAL A 66 2.46 -4.02 -5.36
C VAL A 66 3.79 -4.41 -5.99
N LEU A 67 4.88 -3.75 -5.59
CA LEU A 67 6.19 -4.02 -6.16
C LEU A 67 6.89 -5.11 -5.35
N GLY A 68 7.39 -6.13 -6.03
CA GLY A 68 8.09 -7.27 -5.42
C GLY A 68 9.48 -6.97 -4.85
N ASN A 69 9.78 -5.72 -4.50
CA ASN A 69 11.07 -5.39 -3.90
C ASN A 69 11.13 -6.03 -2.51
N SER A 70 11.97 -7.05 -2.37
CA SER A 70 12.37 -7.64 -1.10
C SER A 70 12.91 -6.53 -0.20
N LEU A 71 12.15 -6.19 0.84
CA LEU A 71 12.44 -5.15 1.83
C LEU A 71 13.39 -5.61 2.92
#